data_AF-I3VT98-F1
#
_entry.id   AF-I3VT98-F1
#
_cell.length_a   1.000
_cell.length_b   1.000
_cell.length_c   1.000
_cell.angle_alpha   90.00
_cell.angle_beta   90.00
_cell.angle_gamma   90.00
#
_symmetry.space_group_name_H-M   'P 1'
#
loop_
_entity.id
_entity.type
_entity.pdbx_description
1 polymer ?
#
loop_
_entity_poly.entity_id
_entity_poly.type
_entity_poly.pdbx_seq_one_letter_code
_entity_poly.pdbx_strand_id
1 'polypeptide(L)'
;MKYKIWLGISLILLISTLYIVITFWPNYKGNMFPLFTDITTVFLFIPAYFTLLVGILPYIVTKIIPNITLQLVLITLIFVGSFLYSLSFLEYSLGFKIIISIICSGFGFLYFILSKIVNDKKM
;
A
#
# COMPACT_ATOMS: atom_id res chain seq x y z
N MET A 1 -17.62 18.54 8.27
CA MET A 1 -17.69 17.26 9.01
C MET A 1 -16.99 16.11 8.29
N LYS A 2 -17.34 15.81 7.03
CA LYS A 2 -16.73 14.73 6.21
C LYS A 2 -15.19 14.71 6.20
N TYR A 3 -14.54 15.88 6.07
CA TYR A 3 -13.08 16.01 6.11
C TYR A 3 -12.45 15.57 7.44
N LYS A 4 -13.01 16.01 8.58
CA LYS A 4 -12.47 15.66 9.91
C LYS A 4 -12.59 14.15 10.17
N ILE A 5 -13.69 13.55 9.72
CA ILE A 5 -13.90 12.09 9.78
C ILE A 5 -12.88 11.37 8.90
N TRP A 6 -12.70 11.79 7.64
CA TRP A 6 -11.72 11.20 6.74
C TRP A 6 -10.28 11.32 7.24
N LEU A 7 -9.93 12.44 7.88
CA LEU A 7 -8.63 12.64 8.51
C LEU A 7 -8.42 11.66 9.68
N GLY A 8 -9.43 11.46 10.52
CA GLY A 8 -9.39 10.43 11.57
C GLY A 8 -9.21 9.02 11.01
N ILE A 9 -9.98 8.65 9.97
CA ILE A 9 -9.84 7.36 9.28
C ILE A 9 -8.43 7.21 8.70
N SER A 10 -7.91 8.24 8.05
CA SER A 10 -6.57 8.21 7.44
C SER A 10 -5.46 8.03 8.47
N LEU A 11 -5.57 8.67 9.63
CA LEU A 11 -4.62 8.49 10.73
C LEU A 11 -4.67 7.07 11.30
N ILE A 12 -5.87 6.54 11.55
CA ILE A 12 -6.04 5.15 12.03
C ILE A 12 -5.45 4.18 11.02
N LEU A 13 -5.72 4.39 9.74
CA LEU A 13 -5.28 3.52 8.65
C LEU A 13 -3.77 3.60 8.44
N LEU A 14 -3.16 4.78 8.59
CA LEU A 14 -1.69 4.92 8.60
C LEU A 14 -1.07 4.12 9.75
N ILE A 15 -1.57 4.29 10.97
CA ILE A 15 -1.02 3.62 12.16
C ILE A 15 -1.18 2.10 12.04
N SER A 16 -2.36 1.63 11.62
CA SER A 16 -2.63 0.19 11.49
C SER A 16 -1.82 -0.45 10.38
N THR A 17 -1.68 0.19 9.22
CA THR A 17 -0.87 -0.34 8.11
C THR A 17 0.62 -0.39 8.48
N LEU A 18 1.15 0.63 9.17
CA LEU A 18 2.52 0.60 9.69
C LEU A 18 2.72 -0.54 10.69
N TYR A 19 1.80 -0.69 11.65
CA TYR A 19 1.86 -1.76 12.64
C TYR A 19 1.86 -3.15 11.98
N ILE A 20 0.98 -3.37 10.99
CA ILE A 20 0.89 -4.63 10.26
C ILE A 20 2.18 -4.91 9.48
N VAL A 21 2.71 -3.92 8.75
CA VAL A 21 3.94 -4.09 7.95
C VAL A 21 5.14 -4.42 8.83
N ILE A 22 5.25 -3.80 10.00
CA ILE A 22 6.34 -4.08 10.95
C ILE A 22 6.18 -5.45 11.61
N THR A 23 4.96 -5.80 12.04
CA THR A 23 4.70 -7.02 12.82
C THR A 23 4.72 -8.27 11.96
N PHE A 24 4.16 -8.20 10.75
CA PHE A 24 4.01 -9.33 9.83
C PHE A 24 5.01 -9.27 8.68
N TRP A 25 6.19 -8.70 8.91
CA TRP A 25 7.26 -8.71 7.92
C TRP A 25 7.59 -10.17 7.54
N PRO A 26 7.54 -10.55 6.25
CA PRO A 26 7.72 -11.93 5.85
C PRO A 26 9.10 -12.45 6.22
N ASN A 27 9.15 -13.48 7.06
CA ASN A 27 10.39 -14.17 7.41
C ASN A 27 10.18 -15.69 7.36
N TYR A 28 10.68 -16.28 6.28
CA TYR A 28 10.61 -17.72 6.03
C TYR A 28 11.79 -18.49 6.64
N LYS A 29 12.85 -17.80 7.08
CA LYS A 29 14.07 -18.45 7.58
C LYS A 29 13.84 -19.06 8.97
N GLY A 30 14.03 -20.38 9.06
CA GLY A 30 13.90 -21.11 10.33
C GLY A 30 12.48 -21.12 10.90
N ASN A 31 11.48 -20.82 10.06
CA ASN A 31 10.10 -20.73 10.51
C ASN A 31 9.45 -22.12 10.58
N MET A 32 8.96 -22.49 11.75
CA MET A 32 8.26 -23.76 11.98
C MET A 32 6.87 -23.80 11.33
N PHE A 33 6.29 -22.65 10.99
CA PHE A 33 4.95 -22.54 10.41
C PHE A 33 4.94 -21.66 9.15
N PRO A 34 5.55 -22.12 8.04
CA PRO A 34 5.62 -21.35 6.79
C PRO A 34 4.24 -21.02 6.22
N LEU A 35 3.26 -21.92 6.39
CA LEU A 35 1.88 -21.70 5.95
C LEU A 35 1.21 -20.51 6.67
N PHE A 36 1.53 -20.28 7.94
CA PHE A 36 1.00 -19.13 8.68
C PHE A 36 1.62 -17.82 8.19
N THR A 37 2.91 -17.84 7.87
CA THR A 37 3.60 -16.70 7.27
C THR A 37 3.07 -16.40 5.88
N ASP A 38 2.73 -17.41 5.10
CA ASP A 38 2.05 -17.23 3.81
C ASP A 38 0.71 -16.51 3.95
N ILE A 39 -0.15 -17.00 4.86
CA ILE A 39 -1.47 -16.41 5.09
C ILE A 39 -1.33 -14.95 5.56
N THR A 40 -0.46 -14.70 6.54
CA THR A 40 -0.26 -13.33 7.06
C THR A 40 0.40 -12.43 6.01
N THR A 41 1.29 -12.96 5.18
CA THR A 41 1.92 -12.20 4.11
C THR A 41 0.91 -11.78 3.04
N VAL A 42 0.10 -12.73 2.56
CA VAL A 42 -0.86 -12.49 1.47
C VAL A 42 -2.04 -11.64 1.93
N PHE A 43 -2.61 -11.90 3.10
CA PHE A 43 -3.85 -11.28 3.53
C PHE A 43 -3.67 -10.04 4.40
N LEU A 44 -2.52 -9.87 5.06
CA LEU A 44 -2.27 -8.73 5.95
C LEU A 44 -1.14 -7.85 5.41
N PHE A 45 0.05 -8.42 5.23
CA PHE A 45 1.24 -7.66 4.91
C PHE A 45 1.17 -6.98 3.53
N ILE A 46 0.96 -7.74 2.45
CA ILE A 46 0.99 -7.19 1.08
C ILE A 46 -0.11 -6.13 0.87
N PRO A 47 -1.38 -6.34 1.29
CA PRO A 47 -2.39 -5.30 1.24
C PRO A 47 -2.01 -4.04 2.02
N ALA A 48 -1.48 -4.18 3.23
CA ALA A 48 -1.05 -3.05 4.05
C ALA A 48 0.13 -2.30 3.42
N TYR A 49 1.12 -3.05 2.91
CA TYR A 49 2.29 -2.55 2.20
C TYR A 49 1.88 -1.69 0.99
N PHE A 50 1.00 -2.20 0.13
CA PHE A 50 0.49 -1.45 -1.02
C PHE A 50 -0.39 -0.27 -0.61
N THR A 51 -1.18 -0.41 0.46
CA THR A 51 -1.99 0.72 0.94
C THR A 51 -1.11 1.87 1.41
N LEU A 52 0.00 1.57 2.07
CA LEU A 52 0.97 2.57 2.52
C LEU A 52 1.71 3.22 1.34
N LEU A 53 2.28 2.40 0.45
CA LEU A 53 3.15 2.91 -0.63
C LEU A 53 2.43 3.33 -1.89
N VAL A 54 1.27 2.77 -2.22
CA VAL A 54 0.50 3.10 -3.44
C VAL A 54 -0.75 3.91 -3.12
N GLY A 55 -1.22 3.88 -1.86
CA GLY A 55 -2.32 4.71 -1.39
C GLY A 55 -1.86 6.01 -0.74
N ILE A 56 -1.33 5.88 0.48
CA ILE A 56 -1.05 7.03 1.36
C ILE A 56 0.09 7.89 0.81
N LEU A 57 1.23 7.29 0.46
CA LEU A 57 2.40 8.04 0.02
C LEU A 57 2.14 8.84 -1.27
N PRO A 58 1.53 8.28 -2.33
CA PRO A 58 1.12 9.03 -3.52
C PRO A 58 0.17 10.17 -3.21
N TYR A 59 -0.78 9.97 -2.28
CA TYR A 59 -1.67 11.05 -1.88
C TYR A 59 -0.88 12.22 -1.25
N ILE A 60 0.08 11.93 -0.37
CA ILE A 60 0.98 12.93 0.21
C ILE A 60 1.79 13.64 -0.89
N VAL A 61 2.34 12.90 -1.86
CA VAL A 61 3.08 13.48 -3.00
C VAL A 61 2.22 14.51 -3.74
N THR A 62 0.95 14.21 -4.01
CA THR A 62 0.05 15.16 -4.70
C THR A 62 -0.28 16.42 -3.89
N LYS A 63 -0.06 16.41 -2.57
CA LYS A 63 -0.28 17.56 -1.70
C LYS A 63 0.98 18.42 -1.50
N ILE A 64 2.17 17.82 -1.59
CA ILE A 64 3.44 18.52 -1.38
C ILE A 64 4.01 19.05 -2.69
N ILE A 65 3.96 18.26 -3.76
CA ILE A 65 4.60 18.61 -5.03
C ILE A 65 3.60 19.36 -5.91
N PRO A 66 3.85 20.61 -6.34
CA PRO A 66 2.89 21.36 -7.15
C PRO A 66 2.95 21.00 -8.65
N ASN A 67 4.12 20.56 -9.14
CA ASN A 67 4.31 20.24 -10.56
C ASN A 67 3.67 18.88 -10.90
N ILE A 68 2.66 18.89 -11.76
CA ILE A 68 1.89 17.69 -12.13
C ILE A 68 2.76 16.61 -12.82
N THR A 69 3.70 17.00 -13.67
CA THR A 69 4.60 16.05 -14.34
C THR A 69 5.50 15.35 -13.34
N LEU A 70 6.08 16.10 -12.40
CA LEU A 70 6.90 15.53 -11.33
C LEU A 70 6.07 14.63 -10.39
N GLN A 71 4.84 15.03 -10.05
CA GLN A 71 3.92 14.17 -9.29
C GLN A 71 3.72 12.82 -9.98
N LEU A 72 3.37 12.84 -11.27
CA LEU A 72 3.12 11.62 -12.04
C LEU A 72 4.35 10.72 -12.08
N VAL A 73 5.52 11.29 -12.38
CA VAL A 73 6.79 10.54 -12.39
C VAL A 73 7.04 9.88 -11.03
N LEU A 74 6.92 10.63 -9.93
CA LEU A 74 7.15 10.08 -8.59
C LEU A 74 6.15 8.98 -8.23
N ILE A 75 4.86 9.18 -8.51
CA ILE A 75 3.82 8.18 -8.21
C ILE A 75 4.05 6.91 -9.03
N THR A 76 4.41 7.03 -10.31
CA THR A 76 4.74 5.88 -11.15
C THR A 76 5.97 5.15 -10.65
N LEU A 77 7.04 5.87 -10.28
CA LEU A 77 8.25 5.25 -9.71
C LEU A 77 7.96 4.53 -8.40
N ILE A 78 7.17 5.14 -7.51
CA ILE A 78 6.75 4.53 -6.26
C ILE A 78 5.95 3.26 -6.55
N PHE A 79 4.98 3.29 -7.46
CA PHE A 79 4.19 2.13 -7.83
C PHE A 79 5.06 0.99 -8.38
N VAL A 80 5.87 1.27 -9.41
CA VAL A 80 6.72 0.27 -10.05
C VAL A 80 7.74 -0.30 -9.07
N GLY A 81 8.41 0.55 -8.30
CA GLY A 81 9.39 0.12 -7.30
C GLY A 81 8.74 -0.76 -6.23
N SER A 82 7.57 -0.36 -5.73
CA SER A 82 6.85 -1.13 -4.71
C SER A 82 6.35 -2.46 -5.25
N PHE A 83 5.85 -2.47 -6.49
CA PHE A 83 5.38 -3.68 -7.15
C PHE A 83 6.53 -4.67 -7.40
N LEU A 84 7.67 -4.21 -7.90
CA LEU A 84 8.83 -5.07 -8.11
C LEU A 84 9.37 -5.62 -6.78
N TYR A 85 9.42 -4.77 -5.75
CA TYR A 85 9.86 -5.20 -4.42
C TYR A 85 8.89 -6.20 -3.79
N SER A 86 7.58 -6.08 -4.03
CA SER A 86 6.60 -7.02 -3.48
C SER A 86 6.78 -8.45 -3.98
N LEU A 87 7.33 -8.64 -5.19
CA LEU A 87 7.62 -9.96 -5.74
C LEU A 87 8.71 -10.72 -4.96
N SER A 88 9.52 -10.02 -4.15
CA SER A 88 10.56 -10.63 -3.32
C SER A 88 10.02 -11.26 -2.02
N PHE A 89 8.81 -10.87 -1.59
CA PHE A 89 8.25 -11.27 -0.29
C PHE A 89 7.50 -12.59 -0.28
N LEU A 90 7.20 -13.13 -1.45
CA LEU A 90 6.46 -14.38 -1.58
C LEU A 90 7.42 -15.48 -2.02
N GLU A 91 7.22 -16.72 -1.58
CA GLU A 91 7.97 -17.89 -2.08
C GLU A 91 7.20 -18.67 -3.16
N TYR A 92 6.17 -18.06 -3.75
CA TYR A 92 5.35 -18.66 -4.82
C TYR A 92 5.96 -18.54 -6.23
N SER A 93 5.35 -19.20 -7.22
CA SER A 93 5.72 -19.00 -8.62
C SER A 93 5.48 -17.55 -9.05
N LEU A 94 6.25 -17.07 -10.03
CA LEU A 94 6.18 -15.68 -10.50
C LEU A 94 4.75 -15.26 -10.90
N GLY A 95 4.00 -16.16 -11.55
CA GLY A 95 2.61 -15.90 -11.93
C GLY A 95 1.71 -15.60 -10.73
N PHE A 96 1.78 -16.42 -9.68
CA PHE A 96 1.01 -16.18 -8.45
C PHE A 96 1.43 -14.90 -7.75
N LYS A 97 2.74 -14.61 -7.69
CA LYS A 97 3.26 -13.36 -7.11
C LYS A 97 2.68 -12.13 -7.79
N ILE A 98 2.62 -12.15 -9.12
CA ILE A 98 2.07 -11.07 -9.93
C ILE A 98 0.57 -10.92 -9.65
N ILE A 99 -0.20 -12.01 -9.69
CA ILE A 99 -1.65 -11.98 -9.44
C ILE A 99 -1.96 -11.39 -8.06
N ILE A 100 -1.30 -11.88 -7.01
CA ILE A 100 -1.49 -11.41 -5.64
C ILE A 100 -1.11 -9.93 -5.52
N SER A 101 0.03 -9.53 -6.08
CA SER A 101 0.51 -8.15 -6.01
C SER A 101 -0.42 -7.19 -6.75
N ILE A 102 -0.97 -7.58 -7.91
CA ILE A 102 -1.96 -6.78 -8.66
C ILE A 102 -3.22 -6.59 -7.83
N ILE A 103 -3.81 -7.67 -7.31
CA ILE A 103 -5.04 -7.61 -6.50
C ILE A 103 -4.81 -6.71 -5.28
N CYS A 104 -3.71 -6.90 -4.56
CA CYS A 104 -3.42 -6.13 -3.36
C CYS A 104 -3.12 -4.65 -3.66
N SER A 105 -2.45 -4.35 -4.78
CA SER A 105 -2.21 -2.97 -5.20
C SER A 105 -3.51 -2.20 -5.46
N GLY A 106 -4.59 -2.90 -5.83
CA GLY A 106 -5.92 -2.34 -5.98
C GLY A 106 -6.42 -1.64 -4.72
N PHE A 107 -6.13 -2.15 -3.52
CA PHE A 107 -6.51 -1.49 -2.27
C PHE A 107 -5.82 -0.14 -2.08
N GLY A 108 -4.53 -0.06 -2.42
CA GLY A 108 -3.78 1.19 -2.41
C GLY A 108 -4.35 2.22 -3.39
N PHE A 109 -4.62 1.81 -4.63
CA PHE A 109 -5.27 2.69 -5.62
C PHE A 109 -6.64 3.18 -5.17
N LEU A 110 -7.48 2.30 -4.60
CA LEU A 110 -8.78 2.68 -4.07
C LEU A 110 -8.64 3.74 -2.97
N TYR A 111 -7.73 3.56 -2.02
CA TYR A 111 -7.48 4.55 -0.98
C TYR A 111 -7.02 5.90 -1.56
N PHE A 112 -6.10 5.89 -2.53
CA PHE A 112 -5.62 7.10 -3.20
C PHE A 112 -6.75 7.88 -3.88
N ILE A 113 -7.58 7.19 -4.67
CA ILE A 113 -8.72 7.79 -5.38
C ILE A 113 -9.73 8.37 -4.40
N LEU A 114 -10.11 7.62 -3.36
CA LEU A 114 -11.04 8.09 -2.33
C LEU A 114 -10.49 9.34 -1.63
N SER A 115 -9.19 9.35 -1.31
CA SER A 115 -8.54 10.48 -0.67
C SER A 115 -8.54 11.74 -1.56
N LYS A 116 -8.33 11.59 -2.87
CA LYS A 116 -8.51 12.68 -3.85
C LYS A 116 -9.95 13.18 -3.87
N ILE A 117 -10.95 12.30 -4.06
CA ILE A 117 -12.36 12.69 -4.17
C ILE A 117 -12.87 13.42 -2.93
N VAL A 118 -12.51 12.96 -1.73
CA VAL A 118 -12.97 13.56 -0.48
C VAL A 118 -12.37 14.94 -0.25
N ASN A 119 -11.14 15.18 -0.74
CA ASN A 119 -10.40 16.42 -0.49
C ASN A 119 -10.44 17.42 -1.64
N ASP A 120 -10.72 17.01 -2.87
CA ASP A 120 -10.91 17.91 -4.02
C ASP A 120 -12.28 18.61 -3.97
N LYS A 121 -13.28 18.06 -3.28
CA LYS A 121 -14.58 18.73 -2.98
C LYS A 121 -14.47 19.95 -2.04
N LYS A 122 -13.26 20.46 -1.84
CA LYS A 122 -12.90 21.55 -0.93
C LYS A 122 -12.25 22.73 -1.65
N MET A 123 -12.07 22.66 -2.98
CA MET A 123 -11.69 23.80 -3.82
C MET A 123 -12.91 24.28 -4.59
#